data_AF-A0A4Q0PD65-F1
#
_entry.id   AF-A0A4Q0PD65-F1
#
_cell.length_a   1.000
_cell.length_b   1.000
_cell.length_c   1.000
_cell.angle_alpha   90.00
_cell.angle_beta   90.00
_cell.angle_gamma   90.00
#
_symmetry.space_group_name_H-M   'P 1'
#
loop_
_entity.id
_entity.type
_entity.pdbx_description
1 polymer ?
#
loop_
_entity_poly.entity_id
_entity_poly.type
_entity_poly.pdbx_seq_one_letter_code
_entity_poly.pdbx_strand_id
1 'polypeptide(L)'
;MKKTIVVVLAVITLASCSEYQKALKSEDTGVKYSMADSLYDAGKYRKSLKLWEQIVPAYRGKPQAERIMFLYADAQYQEENYYLAGYQFDRFVSAYPDSDKAEEAEYKAAVSYAELSPNYQLDQSETEKGLTQLQQFITSYPESPYAEDANERIKELSIKMQKKSFEIAKGWHKIMQYPAAISSLDDFLSDYPGSPFREAAFFYKLDSQYQYGSKSINILVKPRLEEAIEMYETLINYFPEGDYRAQADEIKADIDSILENYS
;
A
#
# COMPACT_ATOMS: atom_id res chain seq x y z
N MET A 1 -18.01 53.01 -27.57
CA MET A 1 -17.72 52.54 -26.20
C MET A 1 -17.72 51.01 -26.07
N LYS A 2 -18.79 50.27 -26.41
CA LYS A 2 -18.75 48.78 -26.36
C LYS A 2 -17.70 48.15 -27.29
N LYS A 3 -17.56 48.62 -28.53
CA LYS A 3 -16.55 48.11 -29.49
C LYS A 3 -15.11 48.40 -29.07
N THR A 4 -14.85 49.57 -28.46
CA THR A 4 -13.53 49.93 -27.93
C THR A 4 -13.17 49.13 -26.68
N ILE A 5 -14.14 48.83 -25.80
CA ILE A 5 -13.92 47.95 -24.64
C ILE A 5 -13.59 46.52 -25.10
N VAL A 6 -14.28 45.99 -26.11
CA VAL A 6 -14.00 44.65 -26.66
C VAL A 6 -12.60 44.59 -27.29
N VAL A 7 -12.17 45.63 -28.01
CA VAL A 7 -10.83 45.70 -28.60
C VAL A 7 -9.75 45.82 -27.52
N VAL A 8 -9.96 46.63 -26.48
CA VAL A 8 -9.01 46.74 -25.36
C VAL A 8 -8.93 45.44 -24.57
N LEU A 9 -10.05 44.76 -24.32
CA LEU A 9 -10.08 43.45 -23.67
C LEU A 9 -9.36 42.37 -24.50
N ALA A 10 -9.54 42.39 -25.82
CA ALA A 10 -8.85 41.50 -26.75
C ALA A 10 -7.32 41.76 -26.78
N VAL A 11 -6.89 43.03 -26.75
CA VAL A 11 -5.47 43.40 -26.69
C VAL A 11 -4.83 42.99 -25.35
N ILE A 12 -5.55 43.11 -24.23
CA ILE A 12 -5.09 42.65 -22.91
C ILE A 12 -4.92 41.11 -22.89
N THR A 13 -5.81 40.36 -23.54
CA THR A 13 -5.66 38.90 -23.66
C THR A 13 -4.50 38.47 -24.56
N LEU A 14 -4.15 39.28 -25.58
CA LEU A 14 -3.05 38.99 -26.51
C LEU A 14 -1.67 39.38 -25.96
N ALA A 15 -1.61 40.32 -25.00
CA ALA A 15 -0.36 40.72 -24.33
C ALA A 15 0.07 39.77 -23.18
N SER A 16 -0.75 38.78 -22.82
CA SER A 16 -0.47 37.86 -21.71
C SER A 16 0.46 36.69 -22.09
N CYS A 17 1.56 36.97 -22.77
CA CYS A 17 2.67 36.01 -22.83
C CYS A 17 3.35 35.99 -21.45
N SER A 18 2.86 35.11 -20.57
CA SER A 18 3.39 34.98 -19.21
C SER A 18 4.89 34.67 -19.23
N GLU A 19 5.64 35.13 -18.22
CA GLU A 19 7.06 34.81 -18.04
C GLU A 19 7.33 33.30 -18.11
N TYR A 20 6.38 32.48 -17.64
CA TYR A 20 6.42 31.04 -17.81
C TYR A 20 6.47 30.59 -19.29
N GLN A 21 5.64 31.15 -20.17
CA GLN A 21 5.63 30.82 -21.60
C GLN A 21 6.90 31.28 -22.30
N LYS A 22 7.47 32.41 -21.87
CA LYS A 22 8.79 32.86 -22.36
C LYS A 22 9.88 31.89 -21.97
N ALA A 23 9.93 31.48 -20.69
CA ALA A 23 10.91 30.51 -20.20
C ALA A 23 10.75 29.13 -20.89
N LEU A 24 9.52 28.64 -21.04
CA LEU A 24 9.23 27.36 -21.67
C LEU A 24 9.72 27.27 -23.12
N LYS A 25 9.69 28.39 -23.86
CA LYS A 25 10.13 28.48 -25.26
C LYS A 25 11.59 28.94 -25.40
N SER A 26 12.26 29.27 -24.31
CA SER A 26 13.65 29.72 -24.35
C SER A 26 14.57 28.57 -24.74
N GLU A 27 15.60 28.82 -25.55
CA GLU A 27 16.69 27.85 -25.75
C GLU A 27 17.72 27.93 -24.61
N ASP A 28 17.69 28.99 -23.81
CA ASP A 28 18.56 29.16 -22.65
C ASP A 28 18.09 28.29 -21.48
N THR A 29 18.87 27.25 -21.19
CA THR A 29 18.63 26.33 -20.07
C THR A 29 18.69 27.00 -18.69
N GLY A 30 19.43 28.11 -18.52
CA GLY A 30 19.49 28.88 -17.27
C GLY A 30 18.21 29.66 -16.99
N VAL A 31 17.55 30.17 -18.03
CA VAL A 31 16.22 30.79 -17.92
C VAL A 31 15.18 29.75 -17.48
N LYS A 32 15.21 28.55 -18.09
CA LYS A 32 14.34 27.43 -17.71
C LYS A 32 14.59 26.99 -16.27
N TYR A 33 15.86 26.85 -15.88
CA TYR A 33 16.26 26.50 -14.50
C TYR A 33 15.66 27.48 -13.50
N SER A 34 15.93 28.78 -13.67
CA SER A 34 15.52 29.80 -12.70
C SER A 34 14.00 29.89 -12.56
N MET A 35 13.27 29.74 -13.68
CA MET A 35 11.82 29.71 -13.67
C MET A 35 11.28 28.42 -13.03
N ALA A 36 11.85 27.26 -13.33
CA ALA A 36 11.45 26.00 -12.74
C ALA A 36 11.63 26.02 -11.23
N ASP A 37 12.79 26.50 -10.76
CA ASP A 37 13.11 26.64 -9.35
C ASP A 37 12.11 27.54 -8.62
N SER A 38 11.86 28.73 -9.16
CA SER A 38 10.86 29.66 -8.60
C SER A 38 9.44 29.08 -8.59
N LEU A 39 9.09 28.25 -9.59
CA LEU A 39 7.79 27.58 -9.62
C LEU A 39 7.69 26.45 -8.60
N TYR A 40 8.77 25.69 -8.41
CA TYR A 40 8.87 24.66 -7.38
C TYR A 40 8.69 25.27 -5.99
N ASP A 41 9.44 26.33 -5.68
CA ASP A 41 9.35 27.05 -4.40
C ASP A 41 7.96 27.65 -4.17
N ALA A 42 7.25 28.02 -5.25
CA ALA A 42 5.88 28.51 -5.21
C ALA A 42 4.81 27.39 -5.17
N GLY A 43 5.20 26.12 -5.03
CA GLY A 43 4.30 24.96 -5.01
C GLY A 43 3.63 24.66 -6.36
N LYS A 44 4.12 25.23 -7.46
CA LYS A 44 3.58 25.06 -8.81
C LYS A 44 4.29 23.91 -9.53
N TYR A 45 4.30 22.74 -8.91
CA TYR A 45 5.08 21.56 -9.32
C TYR A 45 4.79 21.14 -10.76
N ARG A 46 3.52 21.03 -11.18
CA ARG A 46 3.17 20.74 -12.58
C ARG A 46 3.83 21.65 -13.62
N LYS A 47 3.94 22.95 -13.34
CA LYS A 47 4.59 23.90 -14.26
C LYS A 47 6.10 23.77 -14.20
N SER A 48 6.64 23.54 -13.00
CA SER A 48 8.06 23.27 -12.77
C SER A 48 8.53 22.02 -13.53
N LEU A 49 7.78 20.91 -13.44
CA LEU A 49 8.10 19.64 -14.10
C LEU A 49 8.32 19.80 -15.60
N LYS A 50 7.44 20.53 -16.29
CA LYS A 50 7.56 20.80 -17.73
C LYS A 50 8.87 21.50 -18.12
N LEU A 51 9.44 22.28 -17.22
CA LEU A 51 10.72 22.96 -17.43
C LEU A 51 11.89 22.06 -17.03
N TRP A 52 11.78 21.36 -15.89
CA TRP A 52 12.77 20.37 -15.46
C TRP A 52 13.02 19.28 -16.50
N GLU A 53 11.95 18.71 -17.06
CA GLU A 53 12.02 17.68 -18.12
C GLU A 53 12.88 18.12 -19.31
N GLN A 54 12.81 19.40 -19.69
CA GLN A 54 13.58 19.93 -20.83
C GLN A 54 15.06 20.15 -20.53
N ILE A 55 15.44 20.28 -19.25
CA ILE A 55 16.81 20.67 -18.90
C ILE A 55 17.59 19.57 -18.18
N VAL A 56 16.94 18.61 -17.51
CA VAL A 56 17.61 17.49 -16.82
C VAL A 56 18.72 16.84 -17.69
N PRO A 57 18.50 16.53 -18.98
CA PRO A 57 19.55 15.95 -19.83
C PRO A 57 20.75 16.88 -20.05
N ALA A 58 20.51 18.19 -20.17
CA ALA A 58 21.53 19.20 -20.46
C ALA A 58 22.42 19.56 -19.26
N TYR A 59 21.98 19.21 -18.05
CA TYR A 59 22.73 19.43 -16.82
C TYR A 59 23.52 18.21 -16.34
N ARG A 60 23.40 17.04 -16.99
CA ARG A 60 24.16 15.84 -16.59
C ARG A 60 25.67 16.13 -16.50
N GLY A 61 26.28 15.75 -15.38
CA GLY A 61 27.71 15.96 -15.11
C GLY A 61 28.10 17.39 -14.69
N LYS A 62 27.14 18.32 -14.59
CA LYS A 62 27.37 19.66 -14.06
C LYS A 62 27.12 19.71 -12.55
N PRO A 63 27.67 20.70 -11.83
CA PRO A 63 27.44 20.83 -10.38
C PRO A 63 25.97 20.94 -9.98
N GLN A 64 25.11 21.48 -10.85
CA GLN A 64 23.67 21.62 -10.58
C GLN A 64 22.86 20.34 -10.83
N ALA A 65 23.47 19.30 -11.41
CA ALA A 65 22.78 18.08 -11.82
C ALA A 65 22.06 17.40 -10.65
N GLU A 66 22.76 17.27 -9.52
CA GLU A 66 22.24 16.67 -8.29
C GLU A 66 20.96 17.36 -7.84
N ARG A 67 21.03 18.69 -7.63
CA ARG A 67 19.86 19.49 -7.22
C ARG A 67 18.70 19.38 -8.20
N ILE A 68 18.97 19.43 -9.50
CA ILE A 68 17.92 19.32 -10.53
C ILE A 68 17.27 17.94 -10.50
N MET A 69 18.06 16.87 -10.38
CA MET A 69 17.54 15.51 -10.32
C MET A 69 16.66 15.31 -9.09
N PHE A 70 17.09 15.81 -7.93
CA PHE A 70 16.30 15.75 -6.71
C PHE A 70 14.98 16.52 -6.85
N LEU A 71 15.02 17.80 -7.26
CA LEU A 71 13.82 18.62 -7.40
C LEU A 71 12.87 18.11 -8.48
N TYR A 72 13.41 17.49 -9.53
CA TYR A 72 12.59 16.87 -10.55
C TYR A 72 11.84 15.65 -9.98
N ALA A 73 12.53 14.76 -9.26
CA ALA A 73 11.91 13.63 -8.59
C ALA A 73 10.88 14.07 -7.54
N ASP A 74 11.22 15.06 -6.73
CA ASP A 74 10.33 15.59 -5.71
C ASP A 74 9.11 16.29 -6.31
N ALA A 75 9.26 17.08 -7.37
CA ALA A 75 8.11 17.67 -8.04
C ALA A 75 7.15 16.60 -8.63
N GLN A 76 7.65 15.42 -9.02
CA GLN A 76 6.79 14.29 -9.42
C GLN A 76 6.06 13.72 -8.20
N TYR A 77 6.74 13.59 -7.06
CA TYR A 77 6.17 13.14 -5.80
C TYR A 77 5.04 14.06 -5.32
N GLN A 78 5.25 15.37 -5.36
CA GLN A 78 4.26 16.37 -4.96
C GLN A 78 3.03 16.43 -5.89
N GLU A 79 3.17 15.98 -7.13
CA GLU A 79 2.04 15.81 -8.06
C GLU A 79 1.44 14.38 -8.01
N GLU A 80 1.85 13.57 -7.01
CA GLU A 80 1.37 12.20 -6.81
C GLU A 80 1.64 11.27 -8.00
N ASN A 81 2.62 11.62 -8.85
CA ASN A 81 3.07 10.80 -9.96
C ASN A 81 4.03 9.71 -9.45
N TYR A 82 3.59 8.90 -8.49
CA TYR A 82 4.43 8.03 -7.67
C TYR A 82 5.28 7.05 -8.47
N TYR A 83 4.75 6.51 -9.58
CA TYR A 83 5.53 5.65 -10.46
C TYR A 83 6.78 6.33 -10.99
N LEU A 84 6.64 7.58 -11.45
CA LEU A 84 7.76 8.35 -11.98
C LEU A 84 8.62 8.91 -10.85
N ALA A 85 8.02 9.33 -9.73
CA ALA A 85 8.72 9.82 -8.56
C ALA A 85 9.69 8.76 -8.00
N GLY A 86 9.20 7.56 -7.71
CA GLY A 86 10.02 6.45 -7.20
C GLY A 86 11.19 6.12 -8.13
N TYR A 87 10.92 6.03 -9.44
CA TYR A 87 11.96 5.80 -10.44
C TYR A 87 13.02 6.91 -10.47
N GLN A 88 12.63 8.19 -10.39
CA GLN A 88 13.60 9.28 -10.42
C GLN A 88 14.39 9.40 -9.11
N PHE A 89 13.79 9.08 -7.97
CA PHE A 89 14.51 9.03 -6.70
C PHE A 89 15.52 7.87 -6.67
N ASP A 90 15.18 6.67 -7.15
CA ASP A 90 16.13 5.56 -7.27
C ASP A 90 17.34 5.95 -8.13
N ARG A 91 17.09 6.68 -9.22
CA ARG A 91 18.15 7.21 -10.08
C ARG A 91 18.98 8.28 -9.39
N PHE A 92 18.38 9.09 -8.53
CA PHE A 92 19.10 10.07 -7.72
C PHE A 92 20.03 9.37 -6.73
N VAL A 93 19.52 8.43 -5.92
CA VAL A 93 20.32 7.66 -4.95
C VAL A 93 21.45 6.89 -5.65
N SER A 94 21.16 6.29 -6.80
CA SER A 94 22.18 5.58 -7.59
C SER A 94 23.28 6.51 -8.14
N ALA A 95 22.94 7.75 -8.49
CA ALA A 95 23.88 8.70 -9.08
C ALA A 95 24.65 9.50 -8.02
N TYR A 96 24.05 9.73 -6.85
CA TYR A 96 24.55 10.57 -5.77
C TYR A 96 24.38 9.90 -4.40
N PRO A 97 24.99 8.72 -4.17
CA PRO A 97 24.82 7.97 -2.91
C PRO A 97 25.35 8.72 -1.68
N ASP A 98 26.35 9.60 -1.86
CA ASP A 98 26.95 10.39 -0.78
C ASP A 98 26.25 11.75 -0.56
N SER A 99 25.11 11.99 -1.22
CA SER A 99 24.36 13.25 -1.09
C SER A 99 23.74 13.38 0.31
N ASP A 100 23.72 14.60 0.85
CA ASP A 100 22.92 14.95 2.04
C ASP A 100 21.41 14.70 1.82
N LYS A 101 20.98 14.51 0.57
CA LYS A 101 19.61 14.18 0.17
C LYS A 101 19.37 12.70 -0.11
N ALA A 102 20.39 11.84 -0.02
CA ALA A 102 20.25 10.42 -0.34
C ALA A 102 19.22 9.72 0.55
N GLU A 103 19.26 9.96 1.87
CA GLU A 103 18.31 9.40 2.83
C GLU A 103 16.86 9.84 2.53
N GLU A 104 16.64 11.14 2.31
CA GLU A 104 15.32 11.67 1.96
C GLU A 104 14.81 11.11 0.62
N ALA A 105 15.70 10.94 -0.36
CA ALA A 105 15.37 10.38 -1.65
C ALA A 105 15.01 8.89 -1.56
N GLU A 106 15.77 8.08 -0.80
CA GLU A 106 15.47 6.65 -0.61
C GLU A 106 14.12 6.46 0.11
N TYR A 107 13.86 7.26 1.15
CA TYR A 107 12.55 7.28 1.80
C TYR A 107 11.43 7.63 0.83
N LYS A 108 11.55 8.73 0.08
CA LYS A 108 10.51 9.14 -0.88
C LYS A 108 10.35 8.16 -2.04
N ALA A 109 11.40 7.44 -2.43
CA ALA A 109 11.30 6.33 -3.38
C ALA A 109 10.44 5.20 -2.80
N ALA A 110 10.75 4.74 -1.59
CA ALA A 110 10.03 3.69 -0.90
C ALA A 110 8.54 4.05 -0.68
N VAL A 111 8.26 5.28 -0.24
CA VAL A 111 6.88 5.77 -0.09
C VAL A 111 6.17 5.82 -1.43
N SER A 112 6.83 6.29 -2.50
CA SER A 112 6.21 6.30 -3.83
C SER A 112 5.75 4.90 -4.26
N TYR A 113 6.57 3.87 -4.02
CA TYR A 113 6.17 2.49 -4.31
C TYR A 113 5.05 1.98 -3.40
N ALA A 114 5.05 2.39 -2.13
CA ALA A 114 3.97 2.08 -1.19
C ALA A 114 2.62 2.70 -1.63
N GLU A 115 2.63 3.92 -2.16
CA GLU A 115 1.42 4.62 -2.64
C GLU A 115 0.83 4.00 -3.92
N LEU A 116 1.61 3.23 -4.68
CA LEU A 116 1.11 2.43 -5.80
C LEU A 116 0.33 1.19 -5.34
N SER A 117 0.36 0.86 -4.05
CA SER A 117 -0.33 -0.30 -3.49
C SER A 117 -1.85 -0.21 -3.70
N PRO A 118 -2.45 -1.12 -4.49
CA PRO A 118 -3.88 -1.06 -4.76
C PRO A 118 -4.69 -1.53 -3.54
N ASN A 119 -6.02 -1.58 -3.70
CA ASN A 119 -6.87 -2.24 -2.72
C ASN A 119 -6.53 -3.76 -2.63
N TYR A 120 -6.87 -4.40 -1.51
CA TYR A 120 -6.49 -5.79 -1.22
C TYR A 120 -7.08 -6.84 -2.20
N GLN A 121 -8.15 -6.50 -2.92
CA GLN A 121 -8.81 -7.44 -3.84
C GLN A 121 -8.02 -7.62 -5.14
N LEU A 122 -7.25 -6.61 -5.54
CA LEU A 122 -6.45 -6.61 -6.76
C LEU A 122 -5.09 -7.30 -6.57
N ASP A 123 -4.34 -7.45 -7.66
CA ASP A 123 -2.94 -7.91 -7.63
C ASP A 123 -2.09 -7.07 -6.68
N GLN A 124 -1.16 -7.69 -5.94
CA GLN A 124 -0.41 -7.02 -4.87
C GLN A 124 1.08 -6.82 -5.19
N SER A 125 1.50 -6.94 -6.46
CA SER A 125 2.91 -6.79 -6.84
C SER A 125 3.50 -5.45 -6.37
N GLU A 126 2.76 -4.34 -6.51
CA GLU A 126 3.21 -3.02 -6.06
C GLU A 126 3.22 -2.90 -4.53
N THR A 127 2.31 -3.58 -3.82
CA THR A 127 2.32 -3.65 -2.35
C THR A 127 3.58 -4.34 -1.84
N GLU A 128 3.94 -5.48 -2.43
CA GLU A 128 5.15 -6.24 -2.07
C GLU A 128 6.43 -5.43 -2.36
N LYS A 129 6.45 -4.72 -3.48
CA LYS A 129 7.54 -3.80 -3.82
C LYS A 129 7.66 -2.68 -2.80
N GLY A 130 6.57 -2.00 -2.46
CA GLY A 130 6.54 -0.94 -1.45
C GLY A 130 7.02 -1.43 -0.09
N LEU A 131 6.54 -2.59 0.37
CA LEU A 131 7.00 -3.22 1.62
C LEU A 131 8.50 -3.48 1.62
N THR A 132 9.02 -4.07 0.54
CA THR A 132 10.45 -4.37 0.40
C THR A 132 11.29 -3.10 0.49
N GLN A 133 10.87 -2.04 -0.21
CA GLN A 133 11.61 -0.78 -0.25
C GLN A 133 11.57 -0.04 1.09
N LEU A 134 10.41 -0.01 1.77
CA LEU A 134 10.31 0.58 3.12
C LEU A 134 11.16 -0.19 4.14
N GLN A 135 11.16 -1.53 4.09
CA GLN A 135 11.99 -2.35 4.97
C GLN A 135 13.48 -2.15 4.73
N GLN A 136 13.88 -2.03 3.45
CA GLN A 136 15.26 -1.68 3.08
C GLN A 136 15.65 -0.32 3.66
N PHE A 137 14.80 0.69 3.50
CA PHE A 137 15.03 2.02 4.05
C PHE A 137 15.25 2.00 5.58
N ILE A 138 14.40 1.32 6.34
CA ILE A 138 14.53 1.24 7.81
C ILE A 138 15.78 0.43 8.22
N THR A 139 16.16 -0.56 7.42
CA THR A 139 17.39 -1.32 7.65
C THR A 139 18.63 -0.45 7.43
N SER A 140 18.62 0.39 6.40
CA SER A 140 19.70 1.32 6.05
C SER A 140 19.78 2.51 7.01
N TYR A 141 18.62 3.05 7.42
CA TYR A 141 18.50 4.28 8.19
C TYR A 141 17.59 4.11 9.43
N PRO A 142 17.97 3.27 10.41
CA PRO A 142 17.13 2.97 11.56
C PRO A 142 16.84 4.18 12.47
N GLU A 143 17.75 5.16 12.50
CA GLU A 143 17.63 6.40 13.31
C GLU A 143 17.11 7.60 12.49
N SER A 144 16.60 7.35 11.28
CA SER A 144 16.07 8.41 10.42
C SER A 144 14.87 9.13 11.06
N PRO A 145 14.71 10.45 10.87
CA PRO A 145 13.45 11.13 11.19
C PRO A 145 12.23 10.56 10.43
N TYR A 146 12.44 9.79 9.35
CA TYR A 146 11.37 9.15 8.59
C TYR A 146 11.06 7.71 9.03
N ALA A 147 11.83 7.15 9.97
CA ALA A 147 11.71 5.73 10.36
C ALA A 147 10.34 5.41 10.99
N GLU A 148 9.74 6.33 11.74
CA GLU A 148 8.42 6.13 12.35
C GLU A 148 7.32 6.02 11.28
N ASP A 149 7.25 6.97 10.35
CA ASP A 149 6.29 6.94 9.23
C ASP A 149 6.50 5.71 8.33
N ALA A 150 7.76 5.34 8.04
CA ALA A 150 8.05 4.15 7.26
C ALA A 150 7.54 2.86 7.95
N ASN A 151 7.71 2.74 9.28
CA ASN A 151 7.19 1.62 10.06
C ASN A 151 5.66 1.57 10.07
N GLU A 152 5.00 2.72 10.16
CA GLU A 152 3.53 2.81 10.08
C GLU A 152 3.03 2.30 8.73
N ARG A 153 3.63 2.75 7.64
CA ARG A 153 3.30 2.29 6.28
C ARG A 153 3.56 0.80 6.10
N ILE A 154 4.68 0.27 6.61
CA ILE A 154 4.94 -1.18 6.59
C ILE A 154 3.81 -1.94 7.30
N LYS A 155 3.38 -1.46 8.47
CA LYS A 155 2.29 -2.08 9.23
C LYS A 155 0.98 -2.05 8.43
N GLU A 156 0.62 -0.92 7.82
CA GLU A 156 -0.59 -0.79 7.01
C GLU A 156 -0.60 -1.74 5.80
N LEU A 157 0.49 -1.76 5.03
CA LEU A 157 0.62 -2.66 3.87
C LEU A 157 0.65 -4.13 4.30
N SER A 158 1.29 -4.46 5.42
CA SER A 158 1.31 -5.81 5.98
C SER A 158 -0.11 -6.27 6.37
N ILE A 159 -0.88 -5.41 7.04
CA ILE A 159 -2.28 -5.69 7.39
C ILE A 159 -3.13 -5.85 6.13
N LYS A 160 -2.88 -5.07 5.07
CA LYS A 160 -3.55 -5.20 3.78
C LYS A 160 -3.32 -6.59 3.16
N MET A 161 -2.08 -7.08 3.17
CA MET A 161 -1.73 -8.43 2.69
C MET A 161 -2.40 -9.52 3.52
N GLN A 162 -2.37 -9.39 4.84
CA GLN A 162 -3.06 -10.32 5.75
C GLN A 162 -4.57 -10.36 5.49
N LYS A 163 -5.20 -9.19 5.29
CA LYS A 163 -6.62 -9.10 4.96
C LYS A 163 -6.96 -9.83 3.66
N LYS A 164 -6.12 -9.69 2.63
CA LYS A 164 -6.29 -10.42 1.37
C LYS A 164 -6.26 -11.93 1.61
N SER A 165 -5.24 -12.43 2.29
CA SER A 165 -5.10 -13.86 2.58
C SER A 165 -6.28 -14.40 3.39
N PHE A 166 -6.68 -13.69 4.45
CA PHE A 166 -7.84 -14.06 5.26
C PHE A 166 -9.15 -14.08 4.46
N GLU A 167 -9.43 -13.07 3.64
CA GLU A 167 -10.67 -13.04 2.85
C GLU A 167 -10.70 -14.12 1.76
N ILE A 168 -9.55 -14.55 1.23
CA ILE A 168 -9.46 -15.71 0.34
C ILE A 168 -9.81 -16.99 1.11
N ALA A 169 -9.20 -17.21 2.28
CA ALA A 169 -9.47 -18.39 3.11
C ALA A 169 -10.95 -18.46 3.54
N LYS A 170 -11.49 -17.33 4.03
CA LYS A 170 -12.92 -17.16 4.37
C LYS A 170 -13.83 -17.31 3.14
N GLY A 171 -13.34 -17.01 1.94
CA GLY A 171 -14.06 -17.19 0.69
C GLY A 171 -14.50 -18.64 0.47
N TRP A 172 -13.63 -19.61 0.76
CA TRP A 172 -13.95 -21.04 0.67
C TRP A 172 -15.07 -21.45 1.62
N HIS A 173 -15.06 -20.92 2.84
CA HIS A 173 -16.14 -21.13 3.81
C HIS A 173 -17.48 -20.61 3.26
N LYS A 174 -17.50 -19.37 2.71
CA LYS A 174 -18.72 -18.75 2.16
C LYS A 174 -19.36 -19.57 1.05
N ILE A 175 -18.56 -20.28 0.25
CA ILE A 175 -19.05 -21.15 -0.84
C ILE A 175 -19.20 -22.62 -0.42
N MET A 176 -19.17 -22.89 0.89
CA MET A 176 -19.35 -24.22 1.50
C MET A 176 -18.29 -25.27 1.12
N GLN A 177 -17.12 -24.82 0.66
CA GLN A 177 -15.96 -25.69 0.40
C GLN A 177 -15.15 -25.85 1.69
N TYR A 178 -15.75 -26.51 2.69
CA TYR A 178 -15.21 -26.52 4.06
C TYR A 178 -13.80 -27.13 4.18
N PRO A 179 -13.43 -28.24 3.50
CA PRO A 179 -12.06 -28.76 3.59
C PRO A 179 -11.01 -27.76 3.06
N ALA A 180 -11.33 -27.07 1.97
CA ALA A 180 -10.47 -26.02 1.42
C ALA A 180 -10.39 -24.82 2.38
N ALA A 181 -11.52 -24.44 3.00
CA ALA A 181 -11.55 -23.39 4.00
C ALA A 181 -10.66 -23.70 5.21
N ILE A 182 -10.78 -24.90 5.77
CA ILE A 182 -9.97 -25.34 6.91
C ILE A 182 -8.48 -25.28 6.57
N SER A 183 -8.07 -25.85 5.42
CA SER A 183 -6.67 -25.82 5.00
C SER A 183 -6.15 -24.40 4.78
N SER A 184 -6.89 -23.54 4.06
CA SER A 184 -6.46 -22.16 3.82
C SER A 184 -6.47 -21.29 5.08
N LEU A 185 -7.34 -21.59 6.05
CA LEU A 185 -7.33 -20.91 7.35
C LEU A 185 -6.17 -21.37 8.21
N ASP A 186 -5.76 -22.64 8.11
CA ASP A 186 -4.53 -23.14 8.75
C ASP A 186 -3.28 -22.49 8.15
N ASP A 187 -3.20 -22.38 6.83
CA ASP A 187 -2.12 -21.66 6.16
C ASP A 187 -2.07 -20.20 6.63
N PHE A 188 -3.23 -19.52 6.67
CA PHE A 188 -3.31 -18.14 7.17
C PHE A 188 -2.84 -18.00 8.63
N LEU A 189 -3.27 -18.90 9.52
CA LEU A 189 -2.90 -18.89 10.94
C LEU A 189 -1.40 -19.18 11.16
N SER A 190 -0.81 -20.00 10.29
CA SER A 190 0.62 -20.30 10.27
C SER A 190 1.44 -19.11 9.75
N ASP A 191 1.02 -18.51 8.64
CA ASP A 191 1.73 -17.42 7.98
C ASP A 191 1.64 -16.10 8.76
N TYR A 192 0.52 -15.88 9.47
CA TYR A 192 0.23 -14.61 10.15
C TYR A 192 -0.21 -14.78 11.61
N PRO A 193 0.64 -15.32 12.50
CA PRO A 193 0.30 -15.59 13.90
C PRO A 193 0.02 -14.33 14.74
N GLY A 194 0.43 -13.15 14.27
CA GLY A 194 0.17 -11.85 14.90
C GLY A 194 -0.95 -11.04 14.22
N SER A 195 -1.70 -11.63 13.29
CA SER A 195 -2.69 -10.89 12.52
C SER A 195 -3.88 -10.42 13.37
N PRO A 196 -4.43 -9.22 13.12
CA PRO A 196 -5.71 -8.82 13.73
C PRO A 196 -6.89 -9.69 13.28
N PHE A 197 -6.76 -10.50 12.22
CA PHE A 197 -7.81 -11.41 11.76
C PHE A 197 -7.73 -12.82 12.37
N ARG A 198 -6.80 -13.05 13.30
CA ARG A 198 -6.51 -14.37 13.85
C ARG A 198 -7.71 -15.00 14.56
N GLU A 199 -8.41 -14.25 15.39
CA GLU A 199 -9.61 -14.75 16.08
C GLU A 199 -10.68 -15.18 15.08
N ALA A 200 -10.99 -14.32 14.10
CA ALA A 200 -11.95 -14.61 13.05
C ALA A 200 -11.53 -15.85 12.23
N ALA A 201 -10.24 -16.03 11.98
CA ALA A 201 -9.73 -17.20 11.27
C ALA A 201 -9.95 -18.50 12.06
N PHE A 202 -9.66 -18.51 13.37
CA PHE A 202 -10.00 -19.66 14.22
C PHE A 202 -11.51 -19.94 14.25
N PHE A 203 -12.34 -18.90 14.34
CA PHE A 203 -13.79 -19.06 14.32
C PHE A 203 -14.29 -19.67 13.01
N TYR A 204 -13.90 -19.11 11.85
CA TYR A 204 -14.32 -19.67 10.56
C TYR A 204 -13.76 -21.07 10.30
N LYS A 205 -12.62 -21.42 10.93
CA LYS A 205 -12.08 -22.78 10.87
C LYS A 205 -12.96 -23.74 11.66
N LEU A 206 -13.31 -23.39 12.91
CA LEU A 206 -14.28 -24.12 13.74
C LEU A 206 -15.61 -24.31 13.01
N ASP A 207 -16.23 -23.22 12.55
CA ASP A 207 -17.53 -23.28 11.89
C ASP A 207 -17.45 -24.12 10.60
N SER A 208 -16.38 -24.01 9.82
CA SER A 208 -16.19 -24.88 8.65
C SER A 208 -16.13 -26.36 9.02
N GLN A 209 -15.39 -26.74 10.07
CA GLN A 209 -15.30 -28.12 10.51
C GLN A 209 -16.63 -28.63 11.07
N TYR A 210 -17.35 -27.81 11.83
CA TYR A 210 -18.68 -28.12 12.33
C TYR A 210 -19.68 -28.34 11.18
N GLN A 211 -19.74 -27.42 10.20
CA GLN A 211 -20.61 -27.54 9.03
C GLN A 211 -20.25 -28.76 8.18
N TYR A 212 -18.97 -29.09 8.08
CA TYR A 212 -18.50 -30.28 7.38
C TYR A 212 -18.93 -31.56 8.11
N GLY A 213 -18.71 -31.64 9.42
CA GLY A 213 -19.05 -32.80 10.24
C GLY A 213 -20.55 -33.05 10.34
N SER A 214 -21.35 -32.02 10.66
CA SER A 214 -22.81 -32.14 10.83
C SER A 214 -23.53 -32.59 9.56
N LYS A 215 -23.02 -32.24 8.37
CA LYS A 215 -23.60 -32.61 7.06
C LYS A 215 -22.98 -33.88 6.46
N SER A 216 -22.18 -34.60 7.22
CA SER A 216 -21.50 -35.82 6.76
C SER A 216 -22.40 -37.04 6.77
N ILE A 217 -21.97 -38.10 6.07
CA ILE A 217 -22.54 -39.44 6.26
C ILE A 217 -22.32 -39.90 7.71
N ASN A 218 -23.26 -40.67 8.24
CA ASN A 218 -23.34 -41.05 9.66
C ASN A 218 -21.98 -41.47 10.26
N ILE A 219 -21.25 -42.38 9.59
CA ILE A 219 -19.95 -42.89 10.06
C ILE A 219 -18.85 -41.82 10.21
N LEU A 220 -18.99 -40.67 9.55
CA LEU A 220 -18.02 -39.57 9.57
C LEU A 220 -18.47 -38.40 10.44
N VAL A 221 -19.72 -38.37 10.90
CA VAL A 221 -20.24 -37.25 11.72
C VAL A 221 -19.44 -37.16 13.02
N LYS A 222 -19.42 -38.23 13.82
CA LYS A 222 -18.73 -38.26 15.10
C LYS A 222 -17.26 -37.82 15.03
N PRO A 223 -16.37 -38.46 14.23
CA PRO A 223 -14.97 -38.08 14.20
C PRO A 223 -14.75 -36.63 13.75
N ARG A 224 -15.55 -36.11 12.81
CA ARG A 224 -15.41 -34.72 12.35
C ARG A 224 -15.89 -33.70 13.38
N LEU A 225 -16.93 -34.02 14.14
CA LEU A 225 -17.40 -33.16 15.23
C LEU A 225 -16.47 -33.20 16.43
N GLU A 226 -15.79 -34.31 16.70
CA GLU A 226 -14.70 -34.38 17.68
C GLU A 226 -13.54 -33.44 17.28
N GLU A 227 -13.14 -33.42 16.01
CA GLU A 227 -12.17 -32.43 15.49
C GLU A 227 -12.68 -30.97 15.66
N ALA A 228 -13.98 -30.72 15.49
CA ALA A 228 -14.55 -29.39 15.73
C ALA A 228 -14.47 -28.99 17.21
N ILE A 229 -14.64 -29.93 18.14
CA ILE A 229 -14.47 -29.67 19.58
C ILE A 229 -13.04 -29.23 19.89
N GLU A 230 -12.03 -29.89 19.32
CA GLU A 230 -10.62 -29.49 19.50
C GLU A 230 -10.36 -28.07 18.98
N MET A 231 -10.97 -27.71 17.84
CA MET A 231 -10.88 -26.35 17.29
C MET A 231 -11.58 -25.32 18.17
N TYR A 232 -12.72 -25.66 18.77
CA TYR A 232 -13.44 -24.82 19.73
C TYR A 232 -12.58 -24.58 20.99
N GLU A 233 -12.02 -25.64 21.56
CA GLU A 233 -11.13 -25.55 22.73
C GLU A 233 -9.92 -24.65 22.44
N THR A 234 -9.34 -24.80 21.24
CA THR A 234 -8.24 -23.95 20.78
C THR A 234 -8.66 -22.47 20.71
N LEU A 235 -9.82 -22.18 20.11
CA LEU A 235 -10.36 -20.82 19.99
C LEU A 235 -10.56 -20.17 21.37
N ILE A 236 -11.27 -20.82 22.29
CA ILE A 236 -11.55 -20.24 23.62
C ILE A 236 -10.31 -20.13 24.50
N ASN A 237 -9.29 -20.98 24.29
CA ASN A 237 -8.03 -20.90 25.00
C ASN A 237 -7.22 -19.67 24.57
N TYR A 238 -7.21 -19.34 23.27
CA TYR A 238 -6.54 -18.14 22.77
C TYR A 238 -7.37 -16.85 22.97
N PHE A 239 -8.69 -16.96 22.90
CA PHE A 239 -9.63 -15.83 22.90
C PHE A 239 -10.80 -16.07 23.86
N PRO A 240 -10.56 -16.12 25.18
CA PRO A 240 -11.59 -16.48 26.17
C PRO A 240 -12.76 -15.50 26.21
N GLU A 241 -12.51 -14.21 25.92
CA GLU A 241 -13.50 -13.13 25.87
C GLU A 241 -13.57 -12.50 24.47
N GLY A 242 -13.31 -13.30 23.43
CA GLY A 242 -13.28 -12.84 22.04
C GLY A 242 -14.65 -12.46 21.46
N ASP A 243 -14.64 -11.69 20.37
CA ASP A 243 -15.82 -11.28 19.61
C ASP A 243 -16.68 -12.48 19.15
N TYR A 244 -16.07 -13.63 18.91
CA TYR A 244 -16.75 -14.84 18.44
C TYR A 244 -17.18 -15.81 19.54
N ARG A 245 -17.00 -15.45 20.82
CA ARG A 245 -17.20 -16.36 21.95
C ARG A 245 -18.60 -16.96 21.98
N ALA A 246 -19.64 -16.13 21.91
CA ALA A 246 -21.02 -16.60 21.98
C ALA A 246 -21.37 -17.57 20.84
N GLN A 247 -20.91 -17.27 19.62
CA GLN A 247 -21.16 -18.11 18.45
C GLN A 247 -20.42 -19.45 18.55
N ALA A 248 -19.20 -19.45 19.09
CA ALA A 248 -18.43 -20.66 19.33
C ALA A 248 -19.09 -21.57 20.38
N ASP A 249 -19.61 -20.98 21.46
CA ASP A 249 -20.33 -21.71 22.52
C ASP A 249 -21.64 -22.32 21.98
N GLU A 250 -22.36 -21.61 21.10
CA GLU A 250 -23.55 -22.14 20.39
C GLU A 250 -23.20 -23.36 19.52
N ILE A 251 -22.13 -23.28 18.73
CA ILE A 251 -21.63 -24.42 17.93
C ILE A 251 -21.30 -25.60 18.84
N LYS A 252 -20.61 -25.37 19.97
CA LYS A 252 -20.24 -26.43 20.91
C LYS A 252 -21.47 -27.13 21.50
N ALA A 253 -22.48 -26.36 21.90
CA ALA A 253 -23.72 -26.90 22.45
C ALA A 253 -24.48 -27.74 21.42
N ASP A 254 -24.53 -27.32 20.16
CA ASP A 254 -25.16 -28.10 19.09
C ASP A 254 -24.39 -29.40 18.79
N ILE A 255 -23.05 -29.34 18.76
CA ILE A 255 -22.20 -30.53 18.64
C ILE A 255 -22.52 -31.55 19.74
N ASP A 256 -22.60 -31.10 21.00
CA ASP A 256 -22.88 -31.99 22.13
C ASP A 256 -24.24 -32.68 21.96
N SER A 257 -25.27 -31.93 21.55
CA SER A 257 -26.60 -32.49 21.28
C SER A 257 -26.60 -33.49 20.12
N ILE A 258 -25.85 -33.23 19.04
CA ILE A 258 -25.73 -34.18 17.93
C ILE A 258 -25.10 -35.48 18.41
N LEU A 259 -24.00 -35.39 19.18
CA LEU A 259 -23.21 -36.54 19.63
C LEU A 259 -23.92 -37.43 20.66
N GLU A 260 -24.96 -36.95 21.35
CA GLU A 260 -25.84 -37.79 22.18
C GLU A 260 -26.45 -38.96 21.37
N ASN A 261 -26.69 -38.76 20.05
CA ASN A 261 -27.22 -39.80 19.17
C ASN A 261 -26.16 -40.81 18.68
N TYR A 262 -24.90 -40.59 19.03
CA TYR A 262 -23.73 -41.41 18.65
C TYR A 262 -23.04 -42.05 19.87
N SER A 263 -23.71 -41.99 21.02
CA SER A 263 -23.28 -42.55 22.31
C SER A 263 -23.70 -44.00 22.49
#